data_AF-A0A816HCM1-F1
#
_entry.id   AF-A0A816HCM1-F1
#
_cell.length_a   1.000
_cell.length_b   1.000
_cell.length_c   1.000
_cell.angle_alpha   90.00
_cell.angle_beta   90.00
_cell.angle_gamma   90.00
#
_symmetry.space_group_name_H-M   'P 1'
#
loop_
_entity.id
_entity.type
_entity.pdbx_description
1 polymer ?
#
loop_
_entity_poly.entity_id
_entity_poly.type
_entity_poly.pdbx_seq_one_letter_code
_entity_poly.pdbx_strand_id
1 'polypeptide(L)'
;MAQHEQQRFINRLANEKSSYLQQHAHNPVNWYPWSREAFEKSRTENKPIFLSIGYSTCHWCHVMEHESFENNEIAKILNNLFSSWL
;
A
#
# COMPACT_ATOMS: atom_id res chain seq x y z
N MET A 1 -12.22 21.09 -12.43
CA MET A 1 -10.76 21.07 -12.62
C MET A 1 -10.09 20.88 -11.26
N ALA A 2 -10.19 19.68 -10.69
CA ALA A 2 -9.51 19.33 -9.44
C ALA A 2 -8.18 18.69 -9.82
N GLN A 3 -7.11 19.45 -9.59
CA GLN A 3 -5.75 19.18 -10.03
C GLN A 3 -5.07 18.19 -9.05
N HIS A 4 -4.43 17.16 -9.61
CA HIS A 4 -3.16 16.56 -9.15
C HIS A 4 -2.78 16.72 -7.67
N GLU A 5 -3.44 16.00 -6.75
CA GLU A 5 -2.98 15.85 -5.36
C GLU A 5 -2.42 14.44 -5.07
N GLN A 6 -2.42 13.53 -6.05
CA GLN A 6 -2.06 12.11 -5.89
C GLN A 6 -0.55 11.83 -5.73
N GLN A 7 0.33 12.83 -5.85
CA GLN A 7 1.79 12.59 -5.95
C GLN A 7 2.59 12.97 -4.68
N ARG A 8 2.00 12.79 -3.49
CA ARG A 8 2.68 13.15 -2.23
C ARG A 8 3.49 12.02 -1.59
N PHE A 9 3.24 10.77 -1.99
CA PHE A 9 3.86 9.60 -1.39
C PHE A 9 4.50 8.72 -2.47
N ILE A 10 5.68 8.19 -2.18
CA ILE A 10 6.36 7.16 -2.99
C ILE A 10 6.77 6.08 -2.00
N ASN A 11 6.10 4.93 -2.07
CA ASN A 11 6.43 3.76 -1.27
C ASN A 11 7.34 2.80 -2.03
N ARG A 12 7.67 1.64 -1.43
CA ARG A 12 8.65 0.69 -1.96
C ARG A 12 8.19 0.00 -3.25
N LEU A 13 6.88 -0.03 -3.51
CA LEU A 13 6.31 -0.66 -4.71
C LEU A 13 6.69 0.07 -6.01
N ALA A 14 7.19 1.31 -5.92
CA ALA A 14 7.70 2.04 -7.08
C ALA A 14 8.86 1.30 -7.80
N ASN A 15 9.57 0.41 -7.10
CA ASN A 15 10.67 -0.36 -7.66
C ASN A 15 10.26 -1.74 -8.21
N GLU A 16 8.98 -2.12 -8.05
CA GLU A 16 8.48 -3.41 -8.51
C GLU A 16 8.26 -3.44 -10.03
N LYS A 17 8.33 -4.63 -10.63
CA LYS A 17 8.12 -4.81 -12.08
C LYS A 17 6.65 -4.95 -12.47
N SER A 18 5.81 -5.30 -11.51
CA SER A 18 4.38 -5.52 -11.74
C SER A 18 3.67 -4.18 -11.89
N SER A 19 2.95 -4.01 -12.99
CA SER A 19 2.15 -2.81 -13.23
C SER A 19 1.08 -2.59 -12.15
N TYR A 20 0.53 -3.68 -11.60
CA TYR A 20 -0.41 -3.63 -10.48
C TYR A 20 0.24 -3.04 -9.22
N LEU A 21 1.45 -3.49 -8.86
CA LEU A 21 2.14 -2.98 -7.68
C LEU A 21 2.55 -1.51 -7.86
N GLN A 22 2.98 -1.13 -9.06
CA GLN A 22 3.32 0.24 -9.39
C GLN A 22 2.13 1.20 -9.30
N GLN A 23 0.90 0.75 -9.60
CA GLN A 23 -0.31 1.57 -9.42
C GLN A 23 -0.48 2.00 -7.96
N HIS A 24 -0.16 1.11 -7.02
CA HIS A 24 -0.23 1.38 -5.58
C HIS A 24 0.99 2.14 -5.02
N ALA A 25 1.99 2.48 -5.85
CA ALA A 25 3.25 3.09 -5.40
C ALA A 25 3.07 4.50 -4.78
N HIS A 26 1.98 5.17 -5.14
CA HIS A 26 1.67 6.52 -4.68
C HIS A 26 0.66 6.59 -3.53
N ASN A 27 0.21 5.44 -3.04
CA ASN A 27 -0.74 5.40 -1.94
C ASN A 27 -0.08 5.84 -0.62
N PRO A 28 -0.81 6.56 0.25
CA PRO A 28 -0.33 6.98 1.56
C PRO A 28 -0.06 5.80 2.51
N VAL A 29 -0.58 4.60 2.20
CA VAL A 29 -0.22 3.37 2.91
C VAL A 29 1.24 3.01 2.59
N ASN A 30 2.01 2.72 3.63
CA ASN A 30 3.42 2.35 3.53
C ASN A 30 3.56 0.89 3.12
N TRP A 31 3.24 0.60 1.85
CA TRP A 31 3.31 -0.73 1.29
C TRP A 31 4.74 -1.24 1.19
N TYR A 32 4.89 -2.52 1.53
CA TYR A 32 6.07 -3.31 1.24
C TYR A 32 5.72 -4.39 0.22
N PRO A 33 6.63 -4.67 -0.74
CA PRO A 33 6.51 -5.89 -1.52
C PRO A 33 6.76 -7.10 -0.60
N TRP A 34 6.23 -8.25 -1.01
CA TRP A 34 6.47 -9.51 -0.32
C TRP A 34 7.97 -9.85 -0.24
N SER A 35 8.57 -9.54 0.91
CA SER A 35 10.03 -9.56 1.08
C SER A 35 10.42 -9.91 2.52
N ARG A 36 11.68 -10.35 2.70
CA ARG A 36 12.22 -10.63 4.04
C ARG A 36 12.30 -9.38 4.92
N GLU A 37 12.62 -8.22 4.33
CA GLU A 37 12.69 -6.93 5.04
C GLU A 37 11.37 -6.61 5.75
N ALA A 38 10.25 -6.85 5.07
CA ALA A 38 8.93 -6.58 5.64
C ALA A 38 8.60 -7.54 6.81
N PHE A 39 9.06 -8.80 6.76
CA PHE A 39 8.87 -9.76 7.86
C PHE A 39 9.72 -9.38 9.07
N GLU A 40 10.96 -8.96 8.83
CA GLU A 40 11.86 -8.47 9.87
C GLU A 40 11.29 -7.23 10.53
N LYS A 41 10.78 -6.27 9.76
CA LYS A 41 10.11 -5.07 10.30
C LYS A 41 8.90 -5.42 11.15
N SER A 42 8.03 -6.32 10.70
CA SER A 42 6.87 -6.78 11.47
C SER A 42 7.29 -7.39 12.81
N ARG A 43 8.38 -8.18 12.83
CA ARG A 43 8.96 -8.74 14.06
C ARG A 43 9.55 -7.66 14.96
N THR A 44 10.32 -6.72 14.42
CA THR A 44 10.96 -5.64 15.19
C THR A 44 9.93 -4.69 15.79
N GLU A 45 8.90 -4.32 15.03
CA GLU A 45 7.83 -3.42 15.50
C GLU A 45 6.75 -4.15 16.31
N ASN A 46 6.79 -5.49 16.38
CA ASN A 46 5.78 -6.33 17.00
C ASN A 46 4.35 -6.00 16.50
N LYS A 47 4.23 -5.76 15.20
CA LYS A 47 2.95 -5.42 14.54
C LYS A 47 2.48 -6.56 13.64
N PRO A 48 1.17 -6.84 13.58
CA PRO A 48 0.60 -7.80 12.63
C PRO A 48 0.85 -7.39 11.18
N ILE A 49 0.84 -8.39 10.30
CA ILE A 49 0.99 -8.24 8.86
C ILE A 49 -0.39 -8.07 8.23
N PHE A 50 -0.62 -6.94 7.57
CA PHE A 50 -1.78 -6.75 6.71
C PHE A 50 -1.40 -7.15 5.28
N LEU A 51 -1.87 -8.31 4.82
CA LEU A 51 -1.61 -8.82 3.49
C LEU A 51 -2.78 -8.50 2.56
N SER A 52 -2.55 -7.63 1.59
CA SER A 52 -3.44 -7.39 0.47
C SER A 52 -2.95 -8.15 -0.75
N ILE A 53 -3.85 -8.83 -1.47
CA ILE A 53 -3.52 -9.57 -2.70
C ILE A 53 -4.53 -9.17 -3.75
N GLY A 54 -4.05 -8.74 -4.91
CA GLY A 54 -4.90 -8.35 -6.03
C GLY A 54 -4.21 -8.53 -7.37
N TYR A 55 -4.90 -8.11 -8.42
CA TYR A 55 -4.42 -8.16 -9.80
C TYR A 55 -5.05 -7.03 -10.62
N SER A 56 -4.40 -6.62 -11.70
CA SER A 56 -4.71 -5.39 -12.46
C SER A 56 -6.08 -5.33 -13.14
N THR A 57 -6.83 -6.44 -13.21
CA THR A 57 -8.18 -6.49 -13.81
C THR A 57 -9.27 -6.82 -12.78
N CYS A 58 -8.91 -6.82 -11.50
CA CYS A 58 -9.83 -7.03 -10.40
C CYS A 58 -10.64 -5.76 -10.13
N HIS A 59 -11.94 -5.77 -10.43
CA HIS A 59 -12.81 -4.61 -10.20
C HIS A 59 -12.79 -4.15 -8.73
N TRP A 60 -12.96 -5.08 -7.79
CA TRP A 60 -13.01 -4.78 -6.35
C TRP A 60 -11.68 -4.32 -5.76
N CYS A 61 -10.56 -4.69 -6.38
CA CYS A 61 -9.24 -4.24 -5.94
C CYS A 61 -9.07 -2.74 -6.21
N HIS A 62 -9.59 -2.23 -7.33
CA HIS A 62 -9.62 -0.80 -7.62
C HIS A 62 -10.61 -0.04 -6.73
N VAL A 63 -11.79 -0.62 -6.45
CA VAL A 63 -12.76 0.00 -5.54
C VAL A 63 -12.17 0.11 -4.13
N MET A 64 -11.55 -0.95 -3.61
CA MET A 64 -10.89 -0.94 -2.30
C MET A 64 -9.73 0.05 -2.25
N GLU A 65 -8.95 0.17 -3.33
CA GLU A 65 -7.90 1.18 -3.43
C GLU A 65 -8.45 2.59 -3.27
N HIS A 66 -9.44 2.94 -4.09
CA HIS A 66 -9.97 4.29 -4.15
C HIS A 66 -10.68 4.69 -2.85
N GLU A 67 -11.43 3.77 -2.24
CA GLU A 67 -12.18 4.08 -1.02
C GLU A 67 -11.31 4.02 0.24
N SER A 68 -10.28 3.17 0.26
CA SER A 68 -9.51 2.87 1.48
C SER A 68 -8.04 3.26 1.40
N PHE A 69 -7.31 2.82 0.37
CA PHE A 69 -5.85 2.95 0.33
C PHE A 69 -5.37 4.34 -0.08
N GLU A 70 -6.16 5.09 -0.84
CA GLU A 70 -5.89 6.51 -1.15
C GLU A 70 -6.28 7.47 -0.01
N ASN A 71 -7.08 7.01 0.96
CA ASN A 71 -7.55 7.85 2.06
C ASN A 71 -6.48 8.01 3.15
N ASN A 72 -6.05 9.25 3.40
CA ASN A 72 -5.01 9.58 4.38
C ASN A 72 -5.35 9.17 5.82
N GLU A 73 -6.61 9.21 6.24
CA GLU A 73 -7.00 8.84 7.60
C GLU A 73 -6.92 7.32 7.80
N ILE A 74 -7.45 6.57 6.83
CA ILE A 74 -7.38 5.10 6.82
C ILE A 74 -5.93 4.64 6.72
N ALA A 75 -5.13 5.28 5.86
CA ALA A 75 -3.72 4.97 5.71
C ALA A 75 -2.92 5.21 7.01
N LYS A 76 -3.23 6.27 7.77
CA LYS A 76 -2.62 6.50 9.09
C LYS A 76 -2.96 5.38 10.05
N ILE A 77 -4.20 4.94 10.09
CA ILE A 77 -4.64 3.82 10.95
C ILE A 77 -3.88 2.54 10.55
N LEU A 78 -3.83 2.23 9.26
CA LEU A 78 -3.13 1.06 8.74
C LEU A 78 -1.64 1.09 9.04
N ASN A 79 -0.97 2.22 8.80
CA ASN A 79 0.47 2.40 9.05
C ASN A 79 0.82 2.31 10.55
N ASN A 80 -0.10 2.73 11.43
CA ASN A 80 0.11 2.67 12.88
C ASN A 80 -0.09 1.25 13.42
N LEU A 81 -1.10 0.52 12.92
CA LEU A 81 -1.51 -0.77 13.45
C LEU A 81 -0.81 -1.96 12.79
N PHE A 82 -0.44 -1.84 11.51
CA PHE A 82 0.04 -2.96 10.71
C PHE A 82 1.37 -2.64 10.02
N SER A 83 2.15 -3.70 9.81
CA SER A 83 3.08 -3.71 8.67
C SER A 83 2.24 -4.08 7.45
N SER A 84 2.08 -3.18 6.48
CA SER A 84 1.17 -3.34 5.33
C SER A 84 1.91 -3.88 4.10
N TRP A 85 1.32 -4.89 3.44
CA TRP A 85 1.91 -5.69 2.37
C TRP A 85 0.99 -5.78 1.17
N LEU A 86 1.58 -5.72 -0.03
CA LEU A 86 0.88 -5.84 -1.30
C LEU A 86 1.67 -6.68 -2.31
#